data_AF-A0A4Y9Y2U7-F1
#
_entry.id   AF-A0A4Y9Y2U7-F1
#
_cell.length_a   1.000
_cell.length_b   1.000
_cell.length_c   1.000
_cell.angle_alpha   90.00
_cell.angle_beta   90.00
_cell.angle_gamma   90.00
#
_symmetry.space_group_name_H-M   'P 1'
#
loop_
_entity.id
_entity.type
_entity.pdbx_description
1 polymer ?
#
loop_
_entity_poly.entity_id
_entity_poly.type
_entity_poly.pdbx_seq_one_letter_code
_entity_poly.pdbx_strand_id
1 'polypeptide(L)'
;MHRCLRIPELAQQIVDSLVPTQDERVKDYVLLNDQPVMSALARLARTSKTFQNYALSKLWETQFGIQNLVLCMPDDLFYDLTSLTSVAGAFIPYRFIHFKRALEPRDWARFDYYAQFIKYLGCPP
;
A
#
# COMPACT_ATOMS: atom_id res chain seq x y z
N MET A 1 24.25 -12.97 5.04
CA MET A 1 24.04 -11.50 5.06
C MET A 1 25.31 -10.83 5.58
N HIS A 2 25.85 -9.86 4.84
CA HIS A 2 27.02 -9.09 5.27
C HIS A 2 26.73 -8.34 6.58
N ARG A 3 27.71 -8.28 7.49
CA ARG A 3 27.56 -7.66 8.82
C ARG A 3 27.19 -6.17 8.76
N CYS A 4 27.53 -5.46 7.68
CA CYS A 4 27.19 -4.06 7.49
C CYS A 4 25.67 -3.81 7.35
N LEU A 5 24.90 -4.78 6.85
CA LEU A 5 23.44 -4.67 6.73
C LEU A 5 22.69 -4.99 8.02
N ARG A 6 23.39 -5.23 9.13
CA ARG A 6 22.75 -5.35 10.46
C ARG A 6 22.50 -4.01 11.13
N ILE A 7 23.06 -2.93 10.60
CA ILE A 7 22.89 -1.57 11.11
C ILE A 7 21.52 -1.07 10.63
N PRO A 8 20.53 -0.92 11.52
CA PRO A 8 19.16 -0.50 11.16
C PRO A 8 19.12 0.82 10.38
N GLU A 9 20.00 1.75 10.73
CA GLU A 9 20.08 3.09 10.16
C GLU A 9 20.49 3.04 8.68
N LEU A 10 21.43 2.15 8.33
CA LEU A 10 21.84 1.97 6.93
C LEU A 10 20.71 1.33 6.12
N ALA A 11 19.99 0.37 6.70
CA ALA A 11 18.85 -0.25 6.01
C ALA A 11 17.75 0.78 5.74
N GLN A 12 17.46 1.63 6.73
CA GLN A 12 16.53 2.74 6.59
C GLN A 12 17.00 3.75 5.54
N GLN A 13 18.26 4.19 5.57
CA GLN A 13 18.80 5.14 4.59
C GLN A 13 18.71 4.62 3.15
N ILE A 14 18.96 3.33 2.93
CA ILE A 14 18.81 2.72 1.61
C ILE A 14 17.35 2.82 1.15
N VAL A 15 16.39 2.48 2.02
CA VAL A 15 14.96 2.58 1.69
C VAL A 15 14.55 4.04 1.45
N ASP A 16 15.01 4.96 2.30
CA ASP A 16 14.70 6.38 2.19
C ASP A 16 15.28 6.98 0.91
N SER A 17 16.44 6.50 0.44
CA SER A 17 17.04 6.96 -0.83
C SER A 17 16.23 6.57 -2.08
N LEU A 18 15.31 5.60 -1.97
CA LEU A 18 14.42 5.20 -3.07
C LEU A 18 13.21 6.13 -3.21
N VAL A 19 12.88 6.91 -2.18
CA VAL A 19 11.70 7.78 -2.15
C VAL A 19 12.14 9.22 -2.37
N PRO A 20 11.53 9.97 -3.30
CA PRO A 20 11.87 11.38 -3.50
C PRO A 20 11.64 12.19 -2.23
N THR A 21 12.46 13.22 -2.05
CA THR A 21 12.42 14.09 -0.86
C THR A 21 11.09 14.87 -0.80
N GLN A 22 10.70 15.34 0.39
CA GLN A 22 9.45 16.09 0.57
C GLN A 22 9.36 17.32 -0.36
N ASP A 23 10.48 18.00 -0.62
CA ASP A 23 10.53 19.17 -1.50
C ASP A 23 10.25 18.83 -2.98
N GLU A 24 10.55 17.60 -3.40
CA GLU A 24 10.25 17.09 -4.74
C GLU A 24 8.79 16.62 -4.85
N ARG A 25 8.23 16.07 -3.76
CA ARG A 25 6.84 15.59 -3.71
C ARG A 25 5.79 16.70 -3.84
N VAL A 26 6.07 17.90 -3.34
CA VAL A 26 5.12 19.04 -3.38
C VAL A 26 4.96 19.63 -4.79
N LYS A 27 5.96 19.47 -5.65
CA LYS A 27 5.90 19.97 -7.04
C LYS A 27 5.16 19.04 -7.98
N ASP A 28 4.93 17.79 -7.58
CA ASP A 28 4.47 16.74 -8.47
C ASP A 28 3.50 15.81 -7.74
N TYR A 29 2.23 16.24 -7.61
CA TYR A 29 1.13 15.42 -7.09
C TYR A 29 0.93 14.10 -7.87
N VAL A 30 1.64 13.92 -8.98
CA VAL A 30 1.66 12.74 -9.85
C VAL A 30 2.56 11.61 -9.30
N LEU A 31 3.50 11.88 -8.40
CA LEU A 31 4.50 10.89 -7.93
C LEU A 31 3.94 9.82 -6.97
N LEU A 32 2.71 9.95 -6.46
CA LEU A 32 2.08 8.90 -5.66
C LEU A 32 1.73 7.65 -6.50
N ASN A 33 1.75 7.78 -7.82
CA ASN A 33 1.59 6.67 -8.77
C ASN A 33 2.89 6.33 -9.52
N ASP A 34 4.07 6.74 -9.03
CA ASP A 34 5.34 6.35 -9.64
C ASP A 34 5.60 4.85 -9.42
N GLN A 35 4.97 4.06 -10.28
CA GLN A 35 5.01 2.60 -10.35
C GLN A 35 6.41 2.02 -10.14
N PRO A 36 7.50 2.55 -10.73
CA PRO A 36 8.84 2.03 -10.50
C PRO A 36 9.28 2.10 -9.03
N VAL A 37 9.03 3.21 -8.32
CA VAL A 37 9.43 3.37 -6.91
C VAL A 37 8.66 2.41 -6.01
N MET A 38 7.33 2.37 -6.17
CA MET A 38 6.48 1.46 -5.38
C MET A 38 6.82 -0.01 -5.67
N SER A 39 7.12 -0.34 -6.93
CA SER A 39 7.57 -1.67 -7.32
C SER A 39 8.94 -2.03 -6.71
N ALA A 40 9.87 -1.09 -6.66
CA ALA A 40 11.17 -1.27 -6.02
C ALA A 40 11.01 -1.52 -4.50
N LEU A 41 10.19 -0.74 -3.81
CA LEU A 41 9.88 -0.94 -2.38
C LEU A 41 9.22 -2.31 -2.13
N ALA A 42 8.24 -2.70 -2.95
CA ALA A 42 7.60 -4.02 -2.83
C ALA A 42 8.57 -5.18 -3.10
N ARG A 43 9.48 -5.04 -4.06
CA ARG A 43 10.56 -6.01 -4.29
C ARG A 43 11.49 -6.08 -3.08
N LEU A 44 11.93 -4.93 -2.56
CA LEU A 44 12.83 -4.86 -1.41
C LEU A 44 12.20 -5.47 -0.14
N ALA A 45 10.91 -5.24 0.08
CA ALA A 45 10.18 -5.82 1.19
C ALA A 45 10.12 -7.36 1.14
N ARG A 46 10.11 -7.94 -0.07
CA ARG A 46 10.04 -9.40 -0.28
C ARG A 46 11.39 -10.09 -0.29
N THR A 47 12.49 -9.39 -0.60
CA THR A 47 13.81 -10.01 -0.74
C THR A 47 14.52 -10.26 0.59
N SER A 48 14.25 -9.45 1.62
CA SER A 48 15.00 -9.48 2.88
C SER A 48 14.19 -9.03 4.08
N LYS A 49 14.20 -9.84 5.14
CA LYS A 49 13.57 -9.51 6.43
C LYS A 49 14.11 -8.22 7.06
N THR A 50 15.38 -7.90 6.82
CA THR A 50 16.00 -6.66 7.32
C THR A 50 15.32 -5.42 6.73
N PHE A 51 15.02 -5.45 5.44
CA PHE A 51 14.40 -4.31 4.76
C PHE A 51 12.88 -4.35 4.82
N GLN A 52 12.29 -5.51 5.13
CA GLN A 52 10.84 -5.73 5.12
C GLN A 52 10.06 -4.64 5.85
N ASN A 53 10.40 -4.35 7.11
CA ASN A 53 9.66 -3.36 7.90
C ASN A 53 9.82 -1.94 7.37
N TYR A 54 11.04 -1.54 7.00
CA TYR A 54 11.32 -0.20 6.47
C TYR A 54 10.64 0.01 5.11
N ALA A 55 10.76 -0.96 4.21
CA ALA A 55 10.18 -0.91 2.88
C ALA A 55 8.64 -0.95 2.94
N LEU A 56 8.06 -1.79 3.80
CA LEU A 56 6.60 -1.78 4.02
C LEU A 56 6.13 -0.48 4.64
N SER A 57 6.85 0.07 5.62
CA SER A 57 6.50 1.35 6.22
C SER A 57 6.47 2.47 5.19
N LYS A 58 7.39 2.50 4.23
CA LYS A 58 7.38 3.49 3.14
C LYS A 58 6.33 3.21 2.07
N LEU A 59 6.17 1.94 1.67
CA LEU A 59 5.18 1.53 0.67
C LEU A 59 3.75 1.86 1.11
N TRP A 60 3.45 1.67 2.39
CA TRP A 60 2.12 1.87 2.98
C TRP A 60 1.95 3.25 3.65
N GLU A 61 2.97 4.11 3.66
CA GLU A 61 2.92 5.40 4.37
C GLU A 61 1.75 6.28 3.94
N THR A 62 1.39 6.23 2.65
CA THR A 62 0.28 6.98 2.06
C THR A 62 -0.54 6.05 1.18
N GLN A 63 -1.86 6.01 1.40
CA GLN A 63 -2.78 5.18 0.61
C GLN A 63 -4.00 6.01 0.16
N PHE A 64 -4.52 5.71 -1.02
CA PHE A 64 -5.75 6.33 -1.53
C PHE A 64 -6.97 5.54 -1.02
N GLY A 65 -7.50 6.00 0.11
CA GLY A 65 -8.55 5.28 0.84
C GLY A 65 -8.09 3.93 1.41
N ILE A 66 -9.07 3.11 1.81
CA ILE A 66 -8.83 1.84 2.51
C ILE A 66 -8.88 0.61 1.60
N GLN A 67 -9.10 0.80 0.29
CA GLN A 67 -9.32 -0.31 -0.64
C GLN A 67 -8.19 -1.34 -0.60
N ASN A 68 -6.93 -0.88 -0.62
CA ASN A 68 -5.77 -1.78 -0.58
C ASN A 68 -5.68 -2.59 0.71
N LEU A 69 -6.15 -2.04 1.84
CA LEU A 69 -6.21 -2.79 3.10
C LEU A 69 -7.27 -3.90 3.03
N VAL A 70 -8.44 -3.60 2.47
CA VAL A 70 -9.51 -4.60 2.31
C VAL A 70 -9.07 -5.69 1.34
N LEU A 71 -8.36 -5.34 0.27
CA LEU A 71 -7.76 -6.30 -0.66
C LEU A 71 -6.66 -7.17 -0.03
N CYS A 72 -6.15 -6.81 1.16
CA CYS A 72 -5.21 -7.66 1.90
C CYS A 72 -5.90 -8.67 2.82
N MET A 73 -7.22 -8.60 2.98
CA MET A 73 -7.99 -9.60 3.72
C MET A 73 -7.99 -10.95 2.98
N PRO A 74 -8.37 -12.06 3.65
CA PRO A 74 -8.35 -13.39 3.04
C PRO A 74 -9.18 -13.49 1.74
N ASP A 75 -8.66 -14.21 0.73
CA ASP A 75 -9.31 -14.34 -0.59
C ASP A 75 -10.67 -15.06 -0.56
N ASP A 76 -10.92 -15.86 0.49
CA ASP A 76 -12.20 -16.52 0.72
C ASP A 76 -13.27 -15.57 1.29
N LEU A 77 -12.88 -14.38 1.75
CA LEU A 77 -13.77 -13.49 2.48
C LEU A 77 -14.73 -12.73 1.57
N PHE A 78 -14.28 -12.32 0.39
CA PHE A 78 -15.09 -11.53 -0.55
C PHE A 78 -14.93 -12.00 -1.99
N TYR A 79 -15.83 -11.54 -2.85
CA TYR A 79 -15.64 -11.53 -4.29
C TYR A 79 -15.74 -10.10 -4.78
N ASP A 80 -15.08 -9.86 -5.90
CA ASP A 80 -14.96 -8.57 -6.52
C ASP A 80 -15.93 -8.45 -7.70
N LEU A 81 -16.70 -7.37 -7.72
CA LEU A 81 -17.63 -7.04 -8.79
C LEU A 81 -17.29 -5.68 -9.35
N THR A 82 -17.05 -5.63 -10.66
CA THR A 82 -16.96 -4.37 -11.39
C THR A 82 -18.33 -4.08 -12.01
N SER A 83 -18.92 -2.95 -11.63
CA SER A 83 -20.17 -2.43 -12.21
C SER A 83 -19.92 -1.09 -12.89
N LEU A 84 -20.86 -0.63 -13.71
CA LEU A 84 -20.82 0.69 -14.32
C LEU A 84 -21.91 1.56 -13.68
N THR A 85 -21.52 2.72 -13.17
CA THR A 85 -22.48 3.73 -12.70
C THR A 85 -22.53 4.88 -13.69
N SER A 86 -23.73 5.41 -13.95
CA SER A 86 -23.89 6.59 -14.81
C SER A 86 -23.82 7.85 -13.95
N VAL A 87 -22.80 8.67 -14.17
CA VAL A 87 -22.64 9.98 -13.52
C VAL A 87 -22.56 11.03 -14.62
N ALA A 88 -23.50 11.97 -14.62
CA ALA A 88 -23.58 13.04 -15.62
C ALA A 88 -23.56 12.54 -17.09
N GLY A 89 -24.13 11.35 -17.35
CA GLY A 89 -24.17 10.74 -18.68
C GLY A 89 -22.91 9.96 -19.09
N ALA A 90 -21.87 9.93 -18.26
CA ALA A 90 -20.70 9.08 -18.44
C ALA A 90 -20.83 7.78 -17.62
N PHE A 91 -20.44 6.65 -18.19
CA PHE A 91 -20.33 5.38 -17.46
C PHE A 91 -18.94 5.27 -16.81
N ILE A 92 -18.92 5.30 -15.49
CA ILE A 92 -17.69 5.19 -14.70
C ILE A 92 -17.65 3.78 -14.09
N PRO A 93 -16.56 3.02 -14.27
CA PRO A 93 -16.42 1.74 -13.61
C PRO A 93 -16.31 1.96 -12.09
N TYR A 94 -17.13 1.25 -11.33
CA TYR A 94 -17.06 1.21 -9.88
C TYR A 94 -16.88 -0.23 -9.41
N ARG A 95 -16.03 -0.41 -8.40
CA ARG A 95 -15.66 -1.72 -7.88
C ARG A 95 -16.32 -1.94 -6.53
N PHE A 96 -17.17 -2.96 -6.43
CA PHE A 96 -17.82 -3.37 -5.19
C PHE A 96 -17.22 -4.69 -4.69
N ILE A 97 -17.02 -4.76 -3.39
CA ILE A 97 -16.65 -5.97 -2.68
C ILE A 97 -17.88 -6.53 -1.97
N HIS A 98 -18.19 -7.79 -2.24
CA HIS A 98 -19.27 -8.50 -1.57
C HIS A 98 -18.68 -9.57 -0.66
N PHE A 99 -19.00 -9.49 0.63
CA PHE A 99 -18.59 -10.48 1.61
C PHE A 99 -19.36 -11.79 1.42
N LYS A 100 -18.62 -12.91 1.28
CA LYS A 100 -19.19 -14.26 1.15
C LYS A 100 -19.70 -14.81 2.48
N ARG A 101 -19.18 -14.27 3.58
CA ARG A 101 -19.49 -14.67 4.97
C ARG A 101 -19.36 -13.47 5.91
N ALA A 102 -19.82 -13.64 7.15
CA ALA A 102 -19.58 -12.67 8.20
C ALA A 102 -18.08 -12.55 8.52
N LEU A 103 -17.67 -11.35 8.91
CA LEU A 103 -16.30 -11.05 9.33
C LEU A 103 -16.02 -11.67 10.69
N GLU A 104 -14.90 -12.35 10.79
CA GLU A 104 -14.37 -12.87 12.04
C GLU A 104 -13.16 -12.04 12.49
N PRO A 105 -12.85 -11.97 13.79
CA PRO A 105 -11.70 -11.21 14.29
C PRO A 105 -10.38 -11.54 13.60
N ARG A 106 -10.17 -12.79 13.17
CA ARG A 106 -8.97 -13.22 12.45
C ARG A 106 -8.82 -12.63 11.04
N ASP A 107 -9.92 -12.25 10.40
CA ASP A 107 -9.88 -11.66 9.05
C ASP A 107 -9.25 -10.27 9.06
N TRP A 108 -9.36 -9.58 10.20
CA TRP A 108 -8.76 -8.27 10.44
C TRP A 108 -7.26 -8.32 10.67
N ALA A 109 -6.66 -9.49 10.94
CA ALA A 109 -5.25 -9.59 11.29
C ALA A 109 -4.32 -9.00 10.21
N ARG A 110 -4.62 -9.21 8.92
CA ARG A 110 -3.85 -8.61 7.82
C ARG A 110 -4.16 -7.13 7.64
N PHE A 111 -5.43 -6.75 7.81
CA PHE A 111 -5.83 -5.35 7.77
C PHE A 111 -5.06 -4.54 8.82
N ASP A 112 -5.11 -4.97 10.08
CA ASP A 112 -4.44 -4.30 11.21
C ASP A 112 -2.92 -4.27 11.04
N TYR A 113 -2.35 -5.37 10.54
CA TYR A 113 -0.91 -5.46 10.27
C TYR A 113 -0.44 -4.39 9.28
N TYR A 114 -1.19 -4.11 8.21
CA TYR A 114 -0.80 -3.09 7.23
C TYR A 114 -1.26 -1.68 7.62
N ALA A 115 -2.40 -1.56 8.29
CA ALA A 115 -2.98 -0.28 8.69
C ALA A 115 -2.04 0.55 9.57
N GLN A 116 -1.24 -0.09 10.43
CA GLN A 116 -0.27 0.60 11.30
C GLN A 116 0.81 1.39 10.54
N PHE A 117 1.06 1.06 9.26
CA PHE A 117 2.06 1.75 8.44
C PHE A 117 1.49 2.99 7.76
N ILE A 118 0.17 3.14 7.71
CA ILE A 118 -0.49 4.27 7.05
C ILE A 118 -0.44 5.49 7.97
N LYS A 119 0.16 6.57 7.47
CA LYS A 119 0.16 7.88 8.13
C LYS A 119 -0.83 8.84 7.49
N TYR A 120 -1.08 8.68 6.19
CA TYR A 120 -1.93 9.57 5.41
C TYR A 120 -2.90 8.78 4.54
N LEU A 121 -4.19 9.11 4.64
CA LEU A 121 -5.22 8.65 3.71
C LEU A 121 -5.53 9.77 2.73
N GLY A 122 -5.17 9.57 1.47
CA GLY A 122 -5.54 10.46 0.38
C GLY A 122 -7.00 10.24 -0.04
N CYS A 123 -7.61 11.27 -0.62
CA CYS A 123 -8.87 11.11 -1.33
C CYS A 123 -8.61 10.24 -2.56
N PRO A 124 -9.37 9.15 -2.79
CA PRO A 124 -9.27 8.41 -4.03
C PRO A 124 -9.57 9.36 -5.22
N PRO A 125 -8.84 9.20 -6.34
CA PRO A 125 -9.06 9.98 -7.56
C PRO A 125 -10.41 9.67 -8.22
#